data_AF-A0A8X6WNU2-F1
#
_entry.id   AF-A0A8X6WNU2-F1
#
_cell.length_a   1.000
_cell.length_b   1.000
_cell.length_c   1.000
_cell.angle_alpha   90.00
_cell.angle_beta   90.00
_cell.angle_gamma   90.00
#
_symmetry.space_group_name_H-M   'P 1'
#
loop_
_entity.id
_entity.type
_entity.pdbx_description
1 polymer ?
#
loop_
_entity_poly.entity_id
_entity_poly.type
_entity_poly.pdbx_seq_one_letter_code
_entity_poly.pdbx_strand_id
1 'polypeptide(L)'
;MSEDISRNHDIEMNEEIHNRALFLIEDMCYLMCGSLLIRLGMPAPNREMNDAFSRELEREREYDHQELDLVVQTNVPLLNS
;
A
#
# COMPACT_ATOMS: atom_id res chain seq x y z
N MET A 1 -20.37 -37.14 18.99
CA MET A 1 -21.38 -36.19 18.48
C MET A 1 -21.47 -35.08 19.52
N SER A 2 -21.01 -33.85 19.31
CA SER A 2 -20.63 -33.17 18.08
C SER A 2 -19.46 -32.23 18.37
N GLU A 3 -18.55 -32.12 17.41
CA GLU A 3 -17.51 -31.10 17.35
C GLU A 3 -18.15 -29.80 16.86
N ASP A 4 -18.37 -28.85 17.76
CA ASP A 4 -18.49 -27.44 17.37
C ASP A 4 -17.17 -26.77 17.72
N ILE A 5 -16.19 -26.99 16.84
CA ILE A 5 -14.98 -26.19 16.74
C ILE A 5 -15.46 -24.81 16.25
N SER A 6 -15.92 -23.98 17.19
CA SER A 6 -15.91 -22.53 16.98
C SER A 6 -14.46 -22.10 16.94
N ARG A 7 -13.81 -22.36 15.81
CA ARG A 7 -12.64 -21.62 15.35
C ARG A 7 -13.15 -20.21 15.09
N ASN A 8 -13.32 -19.43 16.16
CA ASN A 8 -12.95 -18.04 16.08
C ASN A 8 -11.46 -18.08 15.75
N HIS A 9 -11.17 -18.11 14.46
CA HIS A 9 -9.90 -17.62 13.98
C HIS A 9 -9.95 -16.18 14.44
N ASP A 10 -9.35 -15.89 15.60
CA ASP A 10 -8.97 -14.53 15.95
C ASP A 10 -8.25 -14.05 14.69
N ILE A 11 -8.96 -13.26 13.88
CA ILE A 11 -8.38 -12.60 12.72
C ILE A 11 -7.41 -11.65 13.38
N GLU A 12 -6.19 -12.15 13.57
CA GLU A 12 -5.07 -11.38 14.03
C GLU A 12 -5.07 -10.17 13.10
N MET A 13 -5.39 -8.99 13.64
CA MET A 13 -5.47 -7.76 12.85
C MET A 13 -4.06 -7.48 12.36
N ASN A 14 -3.72 -8.09 11.23
CA ASN A 14 -2.51 -7.87 10.49
C ASN A 14 -2.53 -6.41 10.04
N GLU A 15 -1.41 -5.71 10.20
CA GLU A 15 -1.22 -4.34 9.72
C GLU A 15 -1.65 -4.19 8.25
N GLU A 16 -1.52 -5.25 7.45
CA GLU A 16 -2.02 -5.32 6.08
C GLU A 16 -3.55 -5.10 5.98
N ILE A 17 -4.35 -5.76 6.83
CA ILE A 17 -5.81 -5.62 6.84
C ILE A 17 -6.20 -4.21 7.29
N HIS A 18 -5.49 -3.68 8.29
CA HIS A 18 -5.69 -2.32 8.78
C HIS A 18 -5.41 -1.28 7.69
N ASN A 19 -4.25 -1.38 7.03
CA ASN A 19 -3.86 -0.49 5.94
C ASN A 19 -4.84 -0.58 4.77
N ARG A 20 -5.29 -1.79 4.43
CA ARG A 20 -6.27 -1.99 3.36
C ARG A 20 -7.63 -1.38 3.71
N ALA A 21 -8.05 -1.45 4.96
CA ALA A 21 -9.26 -0.77 5.42
C ALA A 21 -9.12 0.75 5.34
N LEU A 22 -7.96 1.31 5.72
CA LEU A 22 -7.68 2.74 5.61
C LEU A 22 -7.70 3.22 4.15
N PHE A 23 -7.07 2.49 3.23
CA PHE A 23 -7.13 2.80 1.80
C PHE A 23 -8.57 2.84 1.29
N LEU A 24 -9.40 1.84 1.62
CA LEU A 24 -10.81 1.82 1.20
C LEU A 24 -11.63 2.99 1.75
N ILE A 25 -11.35 3.42 2.98
CA ILE A 25 -12.00 4.60 3.58
C ILE A 25 -11.56 5.87 2.83
N GLU A 26 -10.28 5.97 2.49
CA GLU A 26 -9.74 7.09 1.72
C GLU A 26 -10.37 7.16 0.31
N ASP A 27 -10.50 6.04 -0.40
CA ASP A 27 -11.21 5.93 -1.69
C ASP A 27 -12.64 6.48 -1.58
N MET A 28 -13.39 6.06 -0.55
CA MET A 28 -14.76 6.51 -0.35
C MET A 28 -14.83 8.02 -0.09
N CYS A 29 -13.99 8.54 0.80
CA CYS A 29 -13.90 9.97 1.07
C CYS A 29 -13.58 10.76 -0.21
N TYR A 30 -12.69 10.24 -1.04
CA TYR A 30 -12.30 10.86 -2.29
C TYR A 30 -13.46 10.93 -3.30
N LEU A 31 -14.20 9.84 -3.47
CA LEU A 31 -15.37 9.78 -4.35
C LEU A 31 -16.50 10.71 -3.87
N MET A 32 -16.74 10.74 -2.56
CA MET A 32 -17.74 11.62 -1.94
C MET A 32 -17.38 13.09 -2.11
N CYS A 33 -16.14 13.46 -1.80
CA CYS A 33 -15.66 14.83 -1.98
C CYS A 33 -15.62 15.22 -3.46
N GLY A 34 -15.15 14.35 -4.35
CA GLY A 34 -15.10 14.61 -5.79
C GLY A 34 -16.50 14.84 -6.38
N SER A 35 -17.47 13.99 -6.05
CA SER A 35 -18.85 14.15 -6.52
C SER A 35 -19.52 15.42 -5.99
N LEU A 36 -19.24 15.81 -4.74
CA LEU A 36 -19.71 17.08 -4.17
C LEU A 36 -19.05 18.29 -4.87
N LEU A 37 -17.74 18.25 -5.08
CA LEU A 37 -16.98 19.33 -5.73
C LEU A 37 -17.43 19.55 -7.18
N ILE A 38 -17.65 18.47 -7.94
CA ILE A 38 -18.20 18.55 -9.30
C ILE A 38 -19.57 19.22 -9.29
N ARG A 39 -20.44 18.87 -8.34
CA ARG A 39 -21.77 19.50 -8.20
C ARG A 39 -21.69 20.98 -7.85
N LEU A 40 -20.62 21.40 -7.17
CA LEU A 40 -20.34 22.80 -6.83
C LEU A 40 -19.58 23.55 -7.93
N GLY A 41 -19.31 22.92 -9.08
CA GLY A 41 -18.56 23.53 -10.19
C GLY A 41 -17.05 23.64 -9.93
N MET A 42 -16.54 22.91 -8.94
CA MET A 42 -15.12 22.84 -8.61
C MET A 42 -14.50 21.58 -9.23
N PRO A 43 -13.23 21.63 -9.68
CA PRO A 43 -12.57 20.45 -10.19
C PRO A 43 -12.45 19.40 -9.08
N ALA A 44 -12.88 18.18 -9.36
CA ALA A 44 -12.62 17.06 -8.46
C ALA A 44 -11.11 16.88 -8.27
N PRO A 45 -10.66 16.53 -7.05
CA PRO A 45 -9.27 16.15 -6.87
C PRO A 45 -9.02 14.93 -7.79
N ASN A 46 -7.87 14.89 -8.47
CA ASN A 46 -7.52 13.81 -9.39
C ASN A 46 -6.56 12.83 -8.70
N ARG A 47 -7.08 11.66 -8.30
CA ARG A 47 -6.31 10.70 -7.50
C ARG A 47 -5.30 9.97 -8.37
N GLU A 48 -5.69 9.63 -9.59
CA GLU A 48 -4.87 8.79 -10.47
C GLU A 48 -3.52 9.43 -10.77
N MET A 49 -3.45 10.75 -10.87
CA MET A 49 -2.20 11.47 -11.11
C MET A 49 -1.23 11.38 -9.92
N ASN A 50 -1.75 11.43 -8.68
CA ASN A 50 -0.91 11.34 -7.48
C ASN A 50 -0.58 9.88 -7.13
N ASP A 51 -1.52 8.96 -7.26
CA ASP A 51 -1.37 7.56 -6.86
C ASP A 51 -0.50 6.77 -7.86
N ALA A 52 -0.61 7.06 -9.17
CA ALA A 52 0.30 6.49 -10.16
C ALA A 52 1.74 6.97 -9.97
N PHE A 53 1.93 8.26 -9.67
CA PHE A 53 3.24 8.85 -9.42
C PHE A 53 3.86 8.31 -8.13
N SER A 54 3.11 8.27 -7.03
CA SER A 54 3.57 7.72 -5.75
C SER A 54 3.92 6.24 -5.86
N ARG A 55 3.10 5.44 -6.56
CA ARG A 55 3.39 4.02 -6.78
C ARG A 55 4.61 3.77 -7.66
N GLU A 56 4.85 4.61 -8.67
CA GLU A 56 6.05 4.52 -9.50
C GLU A 56 7.29 4.91 -8.69
N LEU A 57 7.20 5.97 -7.88
CA LEU A 57 8.26 6.41 -6.99
C LEU A 57 8.61 5.35 -5.92
N GLU A 58 7.59 4.69 -5.35
CA GLU A 58 7.79 3.58 -4.42
C GLU A 58 8.44 2.37 -5.09
N ARG A 59 8.01 2.02 -6.32
CA ARG A 59 8.66 0.96 -7.09
C ARG A 59 10.13 1.26 -7.37
N GLU A 60 10.43 2.48 -7.83
CA GLU A 60 11.80 2.90 -8.13
C GLU A 60 12.68 2.83 -6.88
N ARG A 61 12.17 3.27 -5.73
CA ARG A 61 12.89 3.20 -4.44
C ARG A 61 13.13 1.76 -4.00
N GLU A 62 12.17 0.87 -4.20
CA GLU A 62 12.30 -0.55 -3.86
C GLU A 62 13.33 -1.25 -4.76
N TYR A 63 13.36 -0.93 -6.06
CA TYR A 63 14.37 -1.45 -7.00
C TYR A 63 15.79 -0.99 -6.62
N ASP A 64 15.97 0.28 -6.27
CA ASP A 64 17.26 0.82 -5.82
C ASP A 64 17.77 0.07 -4.59
N HIS A 65 16.91 -0.22 -3.62
CA HIS A 65 17.28 -0.99 -2.44
C HIS A 65 17.62 -2.45 -2.76
N GLN A 66 16.84 -3.13 -3.61
CA GLN A 66 17.07 -4.54 -3.96
C GLN A 66 18.37 -4.73 -4.76
N GLU A 67 18.63 -3.86 -5.73
CA GLU A 67 19.87 -3.88 -6.51
C GLU A 67 21.08 -3.55 -5.64
N LEU A 68 20.96 -2.52 -4.79
CA LEU A 68 22.01 -2.15 -3.85
C LEU A 68 22.33 -3.28 -2.88
N ASP A 69 21.31 -3.95 -2.33
CA ASP A 69 21.52 -5.05 -1.38
C ASP A 69 22.19 -6.25 -2.06
N LEU A 70 21.82 -6.56 -3.31
CA LEU A 70 22.48 -7.60 -4.11
C LEU A 70 23.95 -7.26 -4.39
N VAL A 71 24.24 -6.01 -4.74
CA VAL A 71 25.61 -5.52 -4.97
C VAL A 71 26.43 -5.60 -3.69
N VAL A 72 25.88 -5.18 -2.56
CA VAL A 72 26.55 -5.26 -1.24
C VAL A 72 26.81 -6.72 -0.87
N GLN A 73 25.81 -7.60 -0.95
CA GLN A 73 25.97 -9.03 -0.65
C GLN A 73 27.01 -9.71 -1.55
N THR A 74 27.13 -9.28 -2.81
CA THR A 74 28.09 -9.86 -3.75
C THR A 74 29.52 -9.34 -3.53
N ASN A 75 29.67 -8.05 -3.23
CA ASN A 75 30.98 -7.39 -3.18
C ASN A 75 31.60 -7.37 -1.78
N VAL A 76 30.81 -7.34 -0.70
CA VAL A 76 31.32 -7.34 0.67
C VAL A 76 32.19 -8.59 0.97
N PRO A 77 31.82 -9.81 0.56
CA PRO A 77 32.66 -10.99 0.75
C PRO A 77 33.97 -10.96 -0.05
N LEU A 78 34.02 -10.25 -1.19
CA LEU A 78 35.18 -10.14 -2.06
C LEU A 78 36.19 -9.09 -1.59
N LEU A 79 35.73 -8.10 -0.82
CA LEU A 79 36.55 -7.01 -0.29
C LEU A 79 37.14 -7.30 1.09
N ASN A 80 36.56 -8.28 1.81
CA ASN A 80 36.99 -8.68 3.15
C ASN A 80 37.85 -9.96 3.16
N SER A 81 38.49 -10.29 2.03
CA SER A 81 39.46 -11.41 1.92
C SER A 81 40.85 -11.02 2.41
#